data_AF-A0A0C1Z7W9-F1
#
_entry.id   AF-A0A0C1Z7W9-F1
#
_cell.length_a   1.000
_cell.length_b   1.000
_cell.length_c   1.000
_cell.angle_alpha   90.00
_cell.angle_beta   90.00
_cell.angle_gamma   90.00
#
_symmetry.space_group_name_H-M   'P 1'
#
loop_
_entity.id
_entity.type
_entity.pdbx_description
1 polymer ?
#
loop_
_entity_poly.entity_id
_entity_poly.type
_entity_poly.pdbx_seq_one_letter_code
_entity_poly.pdbx_strand_id
1 'polypeptide(L)'
;MRPTARALFAAVLVADVEDGRTTVDELIESGAATRRQAITLLRDLDEAGCGEFKVGRKGHPSRLEWSGDPRELARQIIDEMDGRDDAEHDSRSESEPSPPEADQPDRALPPAAAIALDLSFAQPELPVAANEPHAAPAPTSTGHTRAAELDAAGDDEIEHTYVLRPSRRVSVTLPADLTRREAEVLADWLRNLSFER
;
A
#
# COMPACT_ATOMS: atom_id res chain seq x y z
N MET A 1 -16.27 9.08 -0.30
CA MET A 1 -14.86 8.64 -0.14
C MET A 1 -14.41 7.93 -1.42
N ARG A 2 -13.12 7.93 -1.79
CA ARG A 2 -12.66 7.29 -3.05
C ARG A 2 -12.83 5.76 -2.95
N PRO A 3 -13.23 5.05 -4.02
CA PRO A 3 -13.42 3.59 -4.01
C PRO A 3 -12.15 2.83 -3.59
N THR A 4 -10.98 3.41 -3.86
CA THR A 4 -9.66 2.89 -3.44
C THR A 4 -9.49 2.82 -1.93
N ALA A 5 -10.09 3.74 -1.16
CA ALA A 5 -9.99 3.71 0.30
C ALA A 5 -10.70 2.47 0.88
N ARG A 6 -11.90 2.15 0.36
CA ARG A 6 -12.65 0.94 0.75
C ARG A 6 -11.85 -0.33 0.48
N ALA A 7 -11.23 -0.41 -0.71
CA ALA A 7 -10.40 -1.55 -1.09
C ALA A 7 -9.17 -1.72 -0.17
N LEU A 8 -8.52 -0.61 0.24
CA LEU A 8 -7.42 -0.65 1.22
C LEU A 8 -7.90 -1.20 2.56
N PHE A 9 -8.98 -0.66 3.13
CA PHE A 9 -9.46 -1.11 4.45
C PHE A 9 -9.93 -2.57 4.43
N ALA A 10 -10.57 -3.00 3.34
CA ALA A 10 -10.89 -4.41 3.14
C ALA A 10 -9.62 -5.27 3.03
N ALA A 11 -8.61 -4.81 2.30
CA ALA A 11 -7.34 -5.51 2.20
C ALA A 11 -6.59 -5.57 3.54
N VAL A 12 -6.61 -4.50 4.35
CA VAL A 12 -5.99 -4.43 5.68
C VAL A 12 -6.67 -5.35 6.70
N LEU A 13 -7.96 -5.67 6.53
CA LEU A 13 -8.64 -6.66 7.36
C LEU A 13 -8.27 -8.10 6.99
N VAL A 14 -7.88 -8.35 5.74
CA VAL A 14 -7.53 -9.67 5.22
C VAL A 14 -6.03 -9.93 5.31
N ALA A 15 -5.21 -8.92 5.01
CA ALA A 15 -3.77 -8.95 5.12
C ALA A 15 -3.40 -8.73 6.58
N ASP A 16 -2.64 -9.66 7.14
CA ASP A 16 -2.15 -9.51 8.50
C ASP A 16 -1.10 -8.40 8.55
N VAL A 17 -1.51 -7.21 8.97
CA VAL A 17 -0.60 -6.06 9.16
C VAL A 17 0.15 -6.27 10.48
N GLU A 18 1.07 -7.24 10.49
CA GLU A 18 1.76 -7.72 11.71
C GLU A 18 2.55 -6.62 12.44
N ASP A 19 2.92 -5.54 11.75
CA ASP A 19 3.80 -4.49 12.28
C ASP A 19 3.13 -3.11 12.43
N GLY A 20 1.82 -3.00 12.25
CA GLY A 20 1.14 -1.69 12.27
C GLY A 20 1.70 -0.72 11.23
N ARG A 21 2.20 -1.24 10.09
CA ARG A 21 2.70 -0.46 8.96
C ARG A 21 2.11 -0.99 7.66
N THR A 22 1.75 -0.10 6.75
CA THR A 22 1.28 -0.48 5.41
C THR A 22 2.15 0.18 4.37
N THR A 23 2.75 -0.60 3.49
CA THR A 23 3.61 -0.07 2.42
C THR A 23 2.83 0.18 1.13
N VAL A 24 3.36 1.08 0.29
CA VAL A 24 2.79 1.34 -1.04
C VAL A 24 2.86 0.10 -1.93
N ASP A 25 3.90 -0.72 -1.78
CA ASP A 25 4.09 -1.88 -2.64
C ASP A 25 3.10 -3.00 -2.27
N GLU A 26 2.79 -3.22 -0.98
CA GLU A 26 1.69 -4.12 -0.54
C GLU A 26 0.33 -3.75 -1.15
N LEU A 27 0.05 -2.44 -1.25
CA LEU A 27 -1.18 -1.92 -1.86
C LEU A 27 -1.26 -2.17 -3.37
N ILE A 28 -0.11 -2.20 -4.04
CA ILE A 28 -0.02 -2.51 -5.46
C ILE A 28 -0.12 -4.01 -5.68
N GLU A 29 0.56 -4.81 -4.84
CA GLU A 29 0.57 -6.28 -4.91
C GLU A 29 -0.81 -6.88 -4.65
N SER A 30 -1.56 -6.31 -3.71
CA SER A 30 -2.96 -6.67 -3.46
C SER A 30 -3.92 -6.28 -4.61
N GLY A 31 -3.46 -5.50 -5.59
CA GLY A 31 -4.29 -5.00 -6.69
C GLY A 31 -5.34 -3.97 -6.28
N ALA A 32 -5.31 -3.49 -5.03
CA ALA A 32 -6.28 -2.53 -4.51
C ALA A 32 -6.14 -1.14 -5.14
N ALA A 33 -4.91 -0.77 -5.56
CA ALA A 33 -4.61 0.55 -6.08
C ALA A 33 -3.41 0.58 -7.03
N THR A 34 -3.39 1.55 -7.94
CA THR A 34 -2.15 1.94 -8.63
C THR A 34 -1.21 2.69 -7.69
N ARG A 35 0.11 2.72 -7.97
CA ARG A 35 1.11 3.43 -7.15
C ARG A 35 0.72 4.88 -6.81
N ARG A 36 0.21 5.63 -7.77
CA ARG A 36 -0.23 7.02 -7.56
C ARG A 36 -1.43 7.12 -6.63
N GLN A 37 -2.39 6.21 -6.81
CA GLN A 37 -3.58 6.14 -5.95
C GLN A 37 -3.20 5.74 -4.53
N ALA A 38 -2.31 4.75 -4.36
CA ALA A 38 -1.79 4.35 -3.06
C ALA A 38 -1.10 5.53 -2.34
N ILE A 39 -0.19 6.24 -3.01
CA ILE A 39 0.49 7.40 -2.40
C ILE A 39 -0.51 8.50 -2.00
N THR A 40 -1.51 8.77 -2.84
CA THR A 40 -2.49 9.81 -2.52
C THR A 40 -3.37 9.37 -1.35
N LEU A 41 -3.81 8.11 -1.33
CA LEU A 41 -4.60 7.57 -0.24
C LEU A 41 -3.84 7.58 1.10
N LEU A 42 -2.57 7.16 1.12
CA LEU A 42 -1.77 7.18 2.35
C LEU A 42 -1.55 8.61 2.87
N ARG A 43 -1.44 9.60 1.98
CA ARG A 43 -1.40 11.03 2.38
C ARG A 43 -2.74 11.51 2.93
N ASP A 44 -3.84 11.12 2.30
CA ASP A 44 -5.18 11.48 2.78
C ASP A 44 -5.42 10.88 4.19
N LEU A 45 -4.87 9.70 4.49
CA LEU A 45 -4.93 9.06 5.82
C LEU A 45 -4.04 9.74 6.87
N ASP A 46 -2.86 10.19 6.47
CA ASP A 46 -1.96 11.01 7.30
C ASP A 46 -2.63 12.34 7.69
N GLU A 47 -3.25 13.01 6.72
CA GLU A 47 -4.01 14.25 6.94
C GLU A 47 -5.26 14.04 7.82
N ALA A 48 -5.86 12.84 7.75
CA ALA A 48 -6.96 12.44 8.62
C ALA A 48 -6.52 12.02 10.04
N GLY A 49 -5.21 11.94 10.30
CA GLY A 49 -4.67 11.54 11.62
C GLY A 49 -4.70 10.05 11.90
N CYS A 50 -4.89 9.21 10.88
CA CYS A 50 -4.91 7.75 11.02
C CYS A 50 -3.50 7.14 11.20
N GLY A 51 -2.45 7.91 10.91
CA GLY A 51 -1.05 7.48 11.00
C GLY A 51 -0.09 8.56 10.51
N GLU A 52 1.18 8.22 10.39
CA GLU A 52 2.24 9.08 9.85
C GLU A 52 2.74 8.52 8.51
N PHE A 53 2.61 9.30 7.42
CA PHE A 53 3.10 8.86 6.11
C PHE A 53 4.58 9.17 5.89
N LYS A 54 5.40 8.12 5.82
CA LYS A 54 6.85 8.21 5.59
C LYS A 54 7.19 7.92 4.13
N VAL A 55 7.61 8.96 3.42
CA VAL A 55 8.12 8.85 2.04
C VAL A 55 9.48 8.17 2.05
N GLY A 56 9.56 7.02 1.38
CA GLY A 56 10.80 6.27 1.24
C GLY A 56 11.86 7.01 0.42
N ARG A 57 13.13 6.95 0.85
CA ARG A 57 14.30 7.41 0.10
C ARG A 57 15.31 6.26 0.00
N LYS A 58 16.21 6.30 -0.99
CA LYS A 58 17.36 5.37 -1.10
C LYS A 58 16.97 3.87 -1.12
N GLY A 59 15.83 3.55 -1.74
CA GLY A 59 15.33 2.17 -1.85
C GLY A 59 14.44 1.71 -0.70
N HIS A 60 14.22 2.54 0.33
CA HIS A 60 13.19 2.24 1.32
C HIS A 60 11.80 2.42 0.70
N PRO A 61 10.85 1.50 0.93
CA PRO A 61 9.48 1.66 0.45
C PRO A 61 8.80 2.79 1.21
N SER A 62 7.94 3.53 0.50
CA SER A 62 7.03 4.48 1.12
C SER A 62 5.99 3.72 1.94
N ARG A 63 5.75 4.18 3.17
CA ARG A 63 4.94 3.45 4.15
C ARG A 63 4.15 4.39 5.04
N LEU A 64 3.00 3.93 5.50
CA LEU A 64 2.22 4.58 6.55
C LEU A 64 2.46 3.81 7.85
N GLU A 65 2.85 4.52 8.90
CA GLU A 65 2.93 3.97 10.26
C GLU A 65 1.62 4.32 10.98
N TRP A 66 0.83 3.32 11.35
CA TRP A 66 -0.49 3.53 11.95
C TRP A 66 -0.34 4.04 13.39
N SER A 67 -1.19 4.99 13.78
CA SER A 67 -1.17 5.56 15.15
C SER A 67 -1.90 4.69 16.17
N GLY A 68 -2.68 3.69 15.72
CA GLY A 68 -3.44 2.75 16.54
C GLY A 68 -3.61 1.40 15.83
N ASP A 69 -4.56 0.58 16.28
CA ASP A 69 -4.83 -0.72 15.64
C ASP A 69 -5.50 -0.50 14.27
N PRO A 70 -4.82 -0.82 13.16
CA PRO A 70 -5.37 -0.63 11.82
C PRO A 70 -6.64 -1.44 11.58
N ARG A 71 -6.83 -2.57 12.29
CA ARG A 71 -8.03 -3.40 12.17
C ARG A 71 -9.25 -2.76 12.80
N GLU A 72 -9.10 -2.11 13.96
CA GLU A 72 -10.21 -1.41 14.60
C GLU A 72 -10.67 -0.22 13.74
N LEU A 73 -9.71 0.53 13.21
CA LEU A 73 -10.00 1.67 12.34
C LEU A 73 -10.66 1.22 11.02
N ALA A 74 -10.17 0.13 10.42
CA ALA A 74 -10.79 -0.46 9.24
C ALA A 74 -12.22 -0.97 9.51
N ARG A 75 -12.46 -1.63 10.65
CA ARG A 75 -13.81 -2.06 11.06
C ARG A 75 -14.75 -0.87 11.25
N GLN A 76 -14.31 0.17 11.95
CA GLN A 76 -15.12 1.36 12.22
C GLN A 76 -15.53 2.05 10.92
N ILE A 77 -14.61 2.17 9.96
CA ILE A 77 -14.90 2.79 8.65
C ILE A 77 -15.83 1.91 7.82
N ILE A 78 -15.63 0.59 7.79
CA ILE A 78 -16.53 -0.31 7.02
C ILE A 78 -17.92 -0.35 7.64
N ASP A 79 -18.03 -0.39 8.97
CA ASP A 79 -19.30 -0.39 9.70
C ASP A 79 -20.06 0.93 9.50
N GLU A 80 -19.36 2.07 9.53
CA GLU A 80 -19.96 3.38 9.18
C GLU A 80 -20.41 3.45 7.71
N MET A 81 -19.75 2.68 6.83
CA MET A 81 -20.08 2.63 5.40
C MET A 81 -21.25 1.71 5.07
N ASP A 82 -21.33 0.52 5.69
CA ASP A 82 -22.46 -0.41 5.51
C ASP A 82 -23.68 0.04 6.32
N GLY A 83 -23.49 0.66 7.49
CA GLY A 83 -24.58 1.14 8.36
C GLY A 83 -25.36 2.34 7.82
N ARG A 84 -25.05 2.85 6.62
CA ARG A 84 -25.74 4.00 6.01
C ARG A 84 -26.86 3.63 5.03
N ASP A 85 -27.06 2.33 4.75
CA ASP A 85 -28.12 1.86 3.85
C ASP A 85 -29.36 1.26 4.58
N ASP A 86 -29.36 1.14 5.92
CA ASP A 86 -30.45 0.50 6.68
C ASP A 86 -31.27 1.44 7.60
N ALA A 87 -31.31 2.74 7.32
CA ALA A 87 -32.15 3.70 8.06
C ALA A 87 -33.34 4.27 7.25
N GLU A 88 -33.77 3.59 6.18
CA GLU A 88 -35.06 3.86 5.51
C GLU A 88 -35.98 2.63 5.50
N HIS A 89 -36.15 1.95 6.64
CA HIS A 89 -37.39 1.23 6.92
C HIS A 89 -37.55 0.98 8.42
N ASP A 90 -38.11 1.95 9.13
CA ASP A 90 -39.23 1.73 10.04
C ASP A 90 -39.39 2.95 10.97
N SER A 91 -40.33 3.83 10.63
CA SER A 91 -41.09 4.61 11.61
C SER A 91 -42.22 5.34 10.89
N ARG A 92 -43.16 4.56 10.36
CA ARG A 92 -44.55 5.03 10.29
C ARG A 92 -45.46 4.00 10.97
N SER A 93 -45.13 3.73 12.24
CA SER A 93 -46.15 3.40 13.22
C SER A 93 -46.89 4.71 13.57
N GLU A 94 -47.95 5.00 12.83
CA GLU A 94 -49.06 5.81 13.35
C GLU A 94 -50.31 4.93 13.29
N SER A 95 -50.60 4.36 14.46
CA SER A 95 -51.93 4.25 15.05
C SER A 95 -53.09 3.93 14.11
N GLU A 96 -53.57 2.71 14.25
CA GLU A 96 -54.96 2.35 14.03
C GLU A 96 -55.89 3.29 14.84
N PRO A 97 -56.83 3.97 14.18
CA PRO A 97 -58.20 3.98 14.69
C PRO A 97 -59.17 3.33 13.70
N SER A 98 -60.06 2.53 14.30
CA SER A 98 -61.21 1.83 13.72
C SER A 98 -62.12 2.64 12.76
N PRO A 99 -62.99 1.93 11.98
CA PRO A 99 -63.43 2.32 10.63
C PRO A 99 -64.67 3.22 10.61
N PRO A 100 -64.96 3.83 9.45
CA PRO A 100 -66.32 3.75 8.93
C PRO A 100 -66.38 3.25 7.47
N GLU A 101 -67.35 2.36 7.24
CA GLU A 101 -67.90 1.94 5.95
C GLU A 101 -67.92 3.07 4.90
N ALA A 102 -67.37 2.80 3.72
CA ALA A 102 -67.93 3.27 2.44
C ALA A 102 -67.28 2.53 1.26
N ASP A 103 -68.04 1.58 0.72
CA ASP A 103 -68.33 1.41 -0.71
C ASP A 103 -67.14 1.38 -1.70
N GLN A 104 -66.76 0.17 -2.08
CA GLN A 104 -65.94 -0.10 -3.27
C GLN A 104 -66.74 0.22 -4.53
N PRO A 105 -66.11 0.82 -5.54
CA PRO A 105 -66.11 0.13 -6.81
C PRO A 105 -64.71 0.04 -7.43
N ASP A 106 -64.31 -1.21 -7.67
CA ASP A 106 -63.96 -1.72 -8.99
C ASP A 106 -63.07 -0.81 -9.86
N ARG A 107 -61.75 -1.09 -9.85
CA ARG A 107 -60.96 -0.94 -11.08
C ARG A 107 -59.64 -1.71 -11.08
N ALA A 108 -59.70 -2.87 -11.73
CA ALA A 108 -58.76 -3.44 -12.70
C ALA A 108 -57.24 -3.23 -12.53
N LEU A 109 -56.53 -4.36 -12.38
CA LEU A 109 -55.13 -4.55 -12.77
C LEU A 109 -54.88 -4.16 -14.24
N PRO A 110 -53.65 -3.75 -14.59
CA PRO A 110 -52.78 -4.68 -15.32
C PRO A 110 -51.27 -4.65 -14.91
N PRO A 111 -50.47 -5.59 -15.46
CA PRO A 111 -49.17 -6.02 -14.93
C PRO A 111 -47.96 -5.45 -15.69
N ALA A 112 -46.78 -5.73 -15.12
CA ALA A 112 -45.47 -5.88 -15.78
C ALA A 112 -44.79 -4.62 -16.36
N ALA A 113 -43.59 -4.31 -15.82
CA ALA A 113 -42.48 -3.81 -16.62
C ALA A 113 -41.15 -4.07 -15.89
N ALA A 114 -40.54 -5.21 -16.21
CA ALA A 114 -39.12 -5.44 -15.98
C ALA A 114 -38.33 -4.46 -16.85
N ILE A 115 -37.47 -3.65 -16.24
CA ILE A 115 -36.53 -2.80 -16.97
C ILE A 115 -35.16 -3.49 -16.90
N ALA A 116 -34.85 -4.24 -17.97
CA ALA A 116 -33.50 -4.65 -18.28
C ALA A 116 -32.75 -3.44 -18.84
N LEU A 117 -31.71 -2.98 -18.13
CA LEU A 117 -30.77 -2.00 -18.65
C LEU A 117 -29.68 -2.73 -19.43
N ASP A 118 -29.86 -2.71 -20.74
CA ASP A 118 -28.86 -2.99 -21.78
C ASP A 118 -27.77 -1.92 -21.73
N LEU A 119 -26.57 -2.29 -21.25
CA LEU A 119 -25.37 -1.48 -21.37
C LEU A 119 -24.46 -2.08 -22.43
N SER A 120 -24.81 -1.82 -23.69
CA SER A 120 -23.90 -1.93 -24.83
C SER A 120 -22.80 -0.87 -24.70
N PHE A 121 -21.65 -1.28 -24.14
CA PHE A 121 -20.45 -0.47 -24.14
C PHE A 121 -19.56 -0.89 -25.32
N ALA A 122 -19.70 -0.17 -26.44
CA ALA A 122 -18.83 -0.28 -27.59
C ALA A 122 -17.40 0.13 -27.21
N GLN A 123 -16.46 -0.82 -27.28
CA GLN A 123 -15.03 -0.50 -27.29
C GLN A 123 -14.65 0.04 -28.68
N PRO A 124 -13.97 1.20 -28.79
CA PRO A 124 -13.24 1.53 -30.00
C PRO A 124 -11.93 0.74 -30.03
N GLU A 125 -11.78 -0.09 -31.06
CA GLU A 125 -10.58 -0.87 -31.35
C GLU A 125 -9.43 0.07 -31.75
N LEU A 126 -8.29 -0.07 -31.07
CA LEU A 126 -7.06 0.62 -31.45
C LEU A 126 -6.30 -0.22 -32.48
N PRO A 127 -5.76 0.41 -33.55
CA PRO A 127 -5.11 -0.29 -34.64
C PRO A 127 -3.77 -0.90 -34.24
N VAL A 128 -3.64 -2.17 -34.64
CA VAL A 128 -2.43 -2.99 -34.64
C VAL A 128 -1.39 -2.37 -35.58
N ALA A 129 -0.33 -1.78 -35.03
CA ALA A 129 0.87 -1.46 -35.79
C ALA A 129 1.93 -2.53 -35.52
N ALA A 130 1.97 -3.49 -36.44
CA ALA A 130 3.07 -4.43 -36.60
C ALA A 130 4.37 -3.68 -36.89
N ASN A 131 5.44 -4.07 -36.22
CA ASN A 131 6.79 -3.94 -36.75
C ASN A 131 7.59 -5.17 -36.30
N GLU A 132 7.64 -6.17 -37.18
CA GLU A 132 8.59 -7.27 -37.12
C GLU A 132 9.98 -6.80 -37.65
N PRO A 133 10.97 -7.68 -37.90
CA PRO A 133 12.12 -7.89 -37.04
C PRO A 133 13.41 -7.37 -37.71
N HIS A 134 14.45 -7.06 -36.94
CA HIS A 134 15.79 -6.94 -37.50
C HIS A 134 16.77 -7.85 -36.75
N ALA A 135 17.40 -8.68 -37.57
CA ALA A 135 18.23 -9.80 -37.20
C ALA A 135 19.58 -9.38 -36.58
N ALA A 136 20.09 -10.30 -35.74
CA ALA A 136 21.46 -10.35 -35.24
C ALA A 136 22.50 -10.42 -36.38
N PRO A 137 23.78 -10.13 -36.10
CA PRO A 137 24.74 -11.15 -35.62
C PRO A 137 25.65 -10.59 -34.50
N ALA A 138 26.44 -11.30 -33.68
CA ALA A 138 26.85 -12.69 -33.49
C ALA A 138 27.47 -12.79 -32.06
N PRO A 139 27.75 -14.00 -31.54
CA PRO A 139 28.14 -14.24 -30.15
C PRO A 139 29.66 -14.32 -29.94
N THR A 140 30.15 -13.82 -28.81
CA THR A 140 31.43 -14.26 -28.22
C THR A 140 31.17 -15.06 -26.96
N SER A 141 31.37 -16.37 -27.11
CA SER A 141 31.51 -17.37 -26.08
C SER A 141 32.83 -17.20 -25.31
N THR A 142 32.84 -17.61 -24.03
CA THR A 142 33.95 -18.14 -23.20
C THR A 142 33.93 -17.49 -21.80
N GLY A 143 33.60 -18.17 -20.70
CA GLY A 143 33.27 -19.58 -20.52
C GLY A 143 32.66 -19.84 -19.13
N HIS A 144 32.04 -21.02 -19.00
CA HIS A 144 31.82 -21.69 -17.71
C HIS A 144 33.19 -21.87 -17.03
N THR A 145 33.35 -21.88 -15.70
CA THR A 145 32.87 -22.93 -14.79
C THR A 145 33.34 -22.53 -13.39
N ARG A 146 32.54 -22.77 -12.35
CA ARG A 146 32.92 -23.40 -11.05
C ARG A 146 32.04 -22.86 -9.92
N ALA A 147 30.99 -23.63 -9.63
CA ALA A 147 30.50 -23.76 -8.28
C ALA A 147 31.62 -24.29 -7.36
N ALA A 148 31.56 -23.90 -6.09
CA ALA A 148 32.45 -24.26 -4.98
C ALA A 148 33.76 -23.45 -4.89
N GLU A 149 33.76 -22.43 -4.01
CA GLU A 149 34.65 -22.31 -2.85
C GLU A 149 34.20 -21.10 -1.99
N LEU A 150 33.23 -21.36 -1.12
CA LEU A 150 33.16 -20.73 0.20
C LEU A 150 34.29 -21.38 0.99
N ASP A 151 35.38 -20.68 1.27
CA ASP A 151 36.21 -20.88 2.47
C ASP A 151 37.41 -19.92 2.48
N ALA A 152 37.53 -19.19 3.60
CA ALA A 152 38.77 -18.64 4.17
C ALA A 152 39.47 -17.44 3.47
N ALA A 153 38.77 -16.33 3.26
CA ALA A 153 39.41 -15.01 3.29
C ALA A 153 39.11 -14.38 4.66
N GLY A 154 40.15 -14.10 5.44
CA GLY A 154 40.04 -13.80 6.87
C GLY A 154 39.10 -12.63 7.17
N ASP A 155 38.27 -12.81 8.19
CA ASP A 155 37.62 -11.74 8.95
C ASP A 155 38.68 -10.89 9.67
N ASP A 156 39.56 -10.23 8.91
CA ASP A 156 40.49 -9.26 9.46
C ASP A 156 39.68 -8.01 9.81
N GLU A 157 39.02 -8.05 10.97
CA GLU A 157 38.31 -6.92 11.55
C GLU A 157 39.34 -5.91 12.07
N ILE A 158 39.37 -4.72 11.47
CA ILE A 158 40.25 -3.63 11.85
C ILE A 158 39.50 -2.73 12.83
N GLU A 159 40.01 -2.61 14.06
CA GLU A 159 39.49 -1.66 15.05
C GLU A 159 40.03 -0.25 14.78
N HIS A 160 39.12 0.70 14.53
CA HIS A 160 39.43 2.11 14.37
C HIS A 160 38.93 2.92 15.58
N THR A 161 39.86 3.46 16.36
CA THR A 161 39.53 4.33 17.48
C THR A 161 39.58 5.80 17.08
N TYR A 162 38.45 6.50 17.24
CA TYR A 162 38.31 7.94 17.01
C TYR A 162 38.20 8.68 18.35
N VAL A 163 39.04 9.69 18.53
CA VAL A 163 38.99 10.56 19.71
C VAL A 163 38.14 11.79 19.39
N LEU A 164 36.90 11.81 19.89
CA LEU A 164 35.99 12.91 19.65
C LEU A 164 36.21 14.06 20.65
N ARG A 165 36.57 13.72 21.90
CA ARG A 165 36.95 14.66 22.98
C ARG A 165 38.00 14.01 23.88
N PRO A 166 38.74 14.78 24.71
CA PRO A 166 39.72 14.23 25.64
C PRO A 166 39.16 13.11 26.55
N SER A 167 37.87 13.17 26.90
CA SER A 167 37.15 12.19 27.72
C SER A 167 36.27 11.19 26.95
N ARG A 168 36.17 11.29 25.61
CA ARG A 168 35.27 10.45 24.82
C ARG A 168 35.97 9.91 23.58
N ARG A 169 36.20 8.60 23.58
CA ARG A 169 36.73 7.82 22.46
C ARG A 169 35.66 6.86 21.97
N VAL A 170 35.55 6.71 20.66
CA VAL A 170 34.63 5.79 20.01
C VAL A 170 35.47 4.81 19.20
N SER A 171 35.36 3.53 19.50
CA SER A 171 35.95 2.46 18.69
C SER A 171 34.88 1.94 17.72
N VAL A 172 35.25 1.79 16.46
CA VAL A 172 34.43 1.17 15.42
C VAL A 172 35.23 0.03 14.81
N THR A 173 34.69 -1.17 14.84
CA THR A 173 35.28 -2.34 14.20
C THR A 173 34.75 -2.45 12.78
N LEU A 174 35.65 -2.49 11.80
CA LEU A 174 35.30 -2.54 10.38
C LEU A 174 35.97 -3.74 9.71
N PRO A 175 35.31 -4.42 8.76
CA PRO A 175 35.97 -5.46 7.96
C PRO A 175 37.12 -4.86 7.14
N ALA A 176 38.24 -5.60 7.01
CA ALA A 176 39.36 -5.21 6.15
C ALA A 176 38.94 -5.02 4.69
N ASP A 177 37.96 -5.80 4.22
CA ASP A 177 37.48 -5.79 2.83
C ASP A 177 36.36 -4.77 2.58
N LEU A 178 36.42 -3.61 3.24
CA LEU A 178 35.41 -2.56 3.04
C LEU A 178 35.42 -2.07 1.59
N THR A 179 34.32 -2.24 0.87
CA THR A 179 34.24 -1.77 -0.52
C THR A 179 34.21 -0.24 -0.57
N ARG A 180 34.63 0.36 -1.69
CA ARG A 180 34.61 1.83 -1.87
C ARG A 180 33.23 2.45 -1.58
N ARG A 181 32.16 1.77 -2.00
CA ARG A 181 30.80 2.24 -1.80
C ARG A 181 30.40 2.23 -0.32
N GLU A 182 30.77 1.18 0.42
CA GLU A 182 30.51 1.09 1.85
C GLU A 182 31.33 2.11 2.63
N ALA A 183 32.58 2.36 2.22
CA ALA A 183 33.42 3.42 2.76
C ALA A 183 32.76 4.81 2.62
N GLU A 184 32.20 5.11 1.45
CA GLU A 184 31.50 6.37 1.18
C GLU A 184 30.24 6.50 2.05
N VAL A 185 29.45 5.43 2.19
CA VAL A 185 28.24 5.43 3.03
C VAL A 185 28.59 5.60 4.52
N LEU A 186 29.63 4.91 5.00
CA LEU A 186 30.09 5.02 6.38
C LEU A 186 30.64 6.42 6.67
N ALA A 187 31.39 7.01 5.73
CA ALA A 187 31.90 8.37 5.86
C ALA A 187 30.77 9.40 5.96
N ASP A 188 29.73 9.27 5.13
CA ASP A 188 28.56 10.17 5.20
C ASP A 188 27.76 9.97 6.49
N TRP A 189 27.66 8.73 6.99
CA TRP A 189 27.03 8.47 8.29
C TRP A 189 27.81 9.11 9.44
N LEU A 190 29.14 8.95 9.49
CA LEU A 190 30.02 9.57 10.47
C LEU A 190 29.93 11.11 10.46
N ARG A 191 29.76 11.73 9.29
CA ARG A 191 29.57 13.19 9.16
C ARG A 191 28.23 13.67 9.69
N ASN A 192 27.19 12.84 9.57
CA ASN A 192 25.83 13.15 10.01
C ASN A 192 25.57 12.78 11.47
N LEU A 193 26.51 12.08 12.12
CA LEU A 193 26.46 11.91 13.57
C LEU A 193 26.63 13.27 14.24
N SER A 194 25.52 13.83 14.72
CA SER A 194 25.54 14.99 15.60
C SER A 194 26.15 14.59 16.94
N PHE A 195 27.40 14.99 17.17
CA PHE A 195 28.01 14.92 18.50
C PHE A 195 27.48 16.09 19.32
N GLU A 196 26.30 15.91 19.93
CA GLU A 196 25.67 16.94 20.78
C GLU A 196 26.69 17.53 21.78
N ARG A 197 26.63 18.86 21.92
CA ARG A 197 27.70 19.72 22.41
C ARG A 197 27.82 19.74 23.92
#